data_AF-A0A8T4P2D8-F1
#
_entry.id   AF-A0A8T4P2D8-F1
#
_cell.length_a   1.000
_cell.length_b   1.000
_cell.length_c   1.000
_cell.angle_alpha   90.00
_cell.angle_beta   90.00
_cell.angle_gamma   90.00
#
_symmetry.space_group_name_H-M   'P 1'
#
loop_
_entity.id
_entity.type
_entity.pdbx_description
1 polymer ?
#
loop_
_entity_poly.entity_id
_entity_poly.type
_entity_poly.pdbx_seq_one_letter_code
_entity_poly.pdbx_strand_id
1 'polypeptide(L)' 'MAKKWEFSIIELKRNGRKRYKVTRRMPELHVSDTKVFSSKKKALKQLEEWLS' A
#
# COMPACT_ATOMS: atom_id res chain seq x y z
N MET A 1 -6.26 19.17 13.30
CA MET A 1 -6.93 18.16 12.48
C MET A 1 -5.92 17.05 12.19
N ALA A 2 -6.19 15.82 12.63
CA ALA A 2 -5.33 14.69 12.32
C ALA A 2 -5.46 14.39 10.82
N LYS A 3 -4.39 14.63 10.06
CA LYS A 3 -4.38 14.36 8.63
C LYS A 3 -4.63 12.86 8.41
N LYS A 4 -5.72 12.50 7.75
CA LYS A 4 -6.15 11.09 7.64
C LYS A 4 -5.51 10.44 6.41
N TRP A 5 -4.56 9.54 6.64
CA TRP A 5 -4.07 8.65 5.60
C TRP A 5 -5.06 7.51 5.38
N GLU A 6 -5.40 7.26 4.12
CA GLU A 6 -6.13 6.06 3.71
C GLU A 6 -5.16 5.05 3.13
N PHE A 7 -5.34 3.78 3.46
CA PHE A 7 -4.46 2.70 3.04
C PHE A 7 -5.23 1.64 2.24
N SER A 8 -4.57 1.01 1.28
CA SER A 8 -5.15 -0.06 0.48
C SER A 8 -4.08 -1.07 0.08
N ILE A 9 -4.43 -2.36 0.09
CA ILE A 9 -3.58 -3.45 -0.39
C ILE A 9 -4.35 -4.28 -1.41
N ILE A 10 -3.74 -4.50 -2.58
CA ILE A 10 -4.36 -5.22 -3.70
C ILE A 10 -3.41 -6.34 -4.13
N GLU A 11 -3.92 -7.56 -4.25
CA GLU A 11 -3.19 -8.67 -4.87
C GLU A 11 -3.30 -8.57 -6.39
N LEU A 12 -2.16 -8.52 -7.06
CA LEU A 12 -2.03 -8.50 -8.52
C LEU A 12 -1.50 -9.85 -8.98
N LYS A 13 -2.18 -10.49 -9.94
CA LYS A 13 -1.68 -11.70 -10.61
C LYS A 13 -1.20 -11.31 -12.00
N ARG A 14 0.11 -11.37 -12.25
CA ARG A 14 0.71 -11.05 -13.56
C ARG A 14 1.61 -12.20 -14.01
N ASN A 15 1.33 -12.80 -15.16
CA ASN A 15 2.04 -13.95 -15.74
C ASN A 15 2.28 -15.08 -14.71
N GLY A 16 1.23 -15.50 -14.00
CA GLY A 16 1.31 -16.57 -12.99
C GLY A 16 2.01 -16.19 -11.68
N ARG A 17 2.64 -15.01 -11.58
CA ARG A 17 3.29 -14.53 -10.34
C ARG A 17 2.35 -13.60 -9.56
N LYS A 18 2.21 -13.86 -8.26
CA LYS A 18 1.51 -12.97 -7.33
C LYS A 18 2.39 -11.78 -6.95
N ARG A 19 1.82 -10.58 -6.99
CA ARG A 19 2.41 -9.33 -6.50
C ARG A 19 1.39 -8.63 -5.61
N TYR A 20 1.86 -7.74 -4.75
CA TYR A 20 1.04 -7.04 -3.78
C TYR A 20 1.29 -5.55 -3.92
N LYS A 21 0.29 -4.80 -4.34
CA LYS A 21 0.34 -3.35 -4.46
C LYS A 21 -0.21 -2.74 -3.17
N VAL A 22 0.60 -1.96 -2.48
CA VAL A 22 0.21 -1.21 -1.28
C VAL A 22 0.17 0.26 -1.66
N THR A 23 -0.94 0.93 -1.38
CA THR A 23 -1.15 2.34 -1.67
C THR A 23 -1.53 3.05 -0.38
N ARG A 24 -0.92 4.20 -0.11
CA ARG A 24 -1.44 5.18 0.85
C ARG A 24 -1.80 6.46 0.14
N ARG A 25 -2.89 7.11 0.53
CA ARG A 25 -3.29 8.40 -0.01
C ARG A 25 -3.75 9.34 1.09
N MET A 26 -3.55 10.63 0.84
CA MET A 26 -4.04 11.72 1.67
C MET A 26 -4.91 12.61 0.78
N PRO A 27 -6.24 12.39 0.77
CA PRO A 27 -7.15 13.10 -0.14
C PRO A 27 -7.06 14.60 0.00
N GLU A 28 -6.98 15.07 1.25
CA GLU A 28 -6.91 16.50 1.59
C GLU A 28 -5.71 17.21 0.97
N LEU A 29 -4.59 16.49 0.75
CA LEU A 29 -3.38 17.02 0.14
C LEU A 29 -3.19 16.55 -1.31
N HIS A 30 -4.12 15.76 -1.85
CA HIS A 30 -4.01 15.13 -3.17
C HIS A 30 -2.70 14.33 -3.37
N VAL A 31 -2.13 13.78 -2.27
CA VAL A 31 -0.89 13.00 -2.31
C VAL A 31 -1.22 11.51 -2.29
N SER A 32 -0.50 10.72 -3.09
CA SER A 32 -0.55 9.26 -3.02
C SER A 32 0.84 8.64 -3.18
N ASP A 33 1.11 7.58 -2.42
CA ASP A 33 2.31 6.77 -2.52
C ASP A 33 1.91 5.32 -2.79
N THR A 34 2.58 4.70 -3.75
CA THR A 34 2.29 3.34 -4.19
C THR A 34 3.57 2.53 -4.21
N LYS A 35 3.56 1.36 -3.55
CA LYS A 35 4.65 0.38 -3.59
C LYS A 35 4.13 -0.98 -4.04
N VAL A 36 4.95 -1.71 -4.79
CA VAL A 36 4.61 -3.06 -5.26
C VAL A 36 5.64 -4.06 -4.75
N PHE A 37 5.16 -5.13 -4.16
CA PHE A 37 5.97 -6.18 -3.55
C PHE A 37 5.73 -7.52 -4.24
N SER A 38 6.75 -8.37 -4.27
CA SER A 38 6.64 -9.76 -4.75
C SER A 38 6.11 -10.73 -3.70
N SER A 39 5.96 -10.30 -2.44
CA SER A 39 5.51 -11.16 -1.33
C SER A 39 4.54 -10.42 -0.41
N LYS A 40 3.51 -11.14 0.04
CA LYS A 40 2.47 -10.62 0.95
C LYS A 40 3.08 -10.12 2.25
N LYS A 41 4.06 -10.84 2.79
CA LYS A 41 4.73 -10.49 4.06
C LYS A 41 5.41 -9.12 3.99
N LYS A 42 6.08 -8.81 2.86
CA LYS A 42 6.72 -7.49 2.66
C LYS A 42 5.69 -6.38 2.52
N ALA A 43 4.57 -6.66 1.83
CA ALA A 43 3.49 -5.69 1.66
C ALA A 43 2.79 -5.37 2.99
N LEU A 44 2.53 -6.37 3.82
CA LEU A 44 1.96 -6.17 5.16
C LEU A 44 2.93 -5.40 6.07
N LYS A 45 4.22 -5.76 6.06
CA LYS A 45 5.23 -5.01 6.83
C LYS A 45 5.25 -3.53 6.45
N GLN A 46 5.22 -3.22 5.15
CA GLN A 46 5.18 -1.83 4.70
C GLN A 46 3.93 -1.09 5.16
N LEU A 47 2.78 -1.77 5.20
CA LEU A 47 1.53 -1.20 5.68
C LEU A 47 1.60 -0.91 7.18
N GLU A 48 2.13 -1.85 7.97
CA GLU A 48 2.38 -1.67 9.41
C GLU A 48 3.34 -0.49 9.67
N GLU A 49 4.44 -0.39 8.91
CA GLU A 49 5.38 0.73 8.99
C GLU A 49 4.75 2.10 8.67
N TRP A 50 3.64 2.15 7.94
CA TRP A 50 2.92 3.39 7.69
C TRP A 50 1.80 3.68 8.67
N LEU A 51 1.36 2.67 9.42
CA LEU A 51 0.35 2.79 10.47
C LEU A 51 0.97 3.13 11.83
N SER A 52 2.26 2.80 12.02
CA SER A 52 3.06 3.18 13.20
C SER A 52 3.50 4.64 13.17
#